data_AF-A0A3M1BGE6-F1
#
_entry.id   AF-A0A3M1BGE6-F1
#
_cell.length_a   1.000
_cell.length_b   1.000
_cell.length_c   1.000
_cell.angle_alpha   90.00
_cell.angle_beta   90.00
_cell.angle_gamma   90.00
#
_symmetry.space_group_name_H-M   'P 1'
#
loop_
_entity.id
_entity.type
_entity.pdbx_description
1 polymer ?
#
loop_
_entity_poly.entity_id
_entity_poly.type
_entity_poly.pdbx_seq_one_letter_code
_entity_poly.pdbx_strand_id
1 'polypeptide(L)'
;MNRKRLLIALLGIPALVILCGTLYNLPPIHRRLAWRVDEWRARLKYAINPPDEAVFVPAAVEGTETALPLPTATYTPIPTATPSLHQPTATPAPSATPTITPTPLPESVILDGVVYVDQHGRWNYCGPANLTMALKFWGWPGDRDDVARVVKPGVQDPGLDFIQQGRWDKNVMPYEMADFVVEHTDFNIVIRYGGTVDLLKRLIAGGFPVVVEKGYYEADYTGKVAWLGHYLFTTGYDDAAGEFIVQDAYLRPGKNMRVDYQTYLDGWRSFDYLFFVVYPPERQEQLFNLLGDWLDPNFSYQYALQTAEQEIQTQEGIDLFFAWFNKGTSLVKLQRYGEAAAAYDQAFRVYAELQEDDTQRPYRIMWYQTGPYWAYYYTGRYQDVINLANTTLYETIAEPTLEESLYWRGQAYLALGQTVDAIADFREAVRLNPNFKAALAALQQLGVSP
;
A
#
# COMPACT_ATOMS: atom_id res chain seq x y z
N MET A 1 -56.34 -1.17 -19.03
CA MET A 1 -55.58 0.11 -19.00
C MET A 1 -56.07 1.00 -20.13
N ASN A 2 -56.45 2.26 -19.86
CA ASN A 2 -57.07 3.16 -20.85
C ASN A 2 -56.09 3.46 -22.01
N ARG A 3 -56.52 3.33 -23.26
CA ARG A 3 -55.68 3.44 -24.48
C ARG A 3 -54.88 4.74 -24.54
N LYS A 4 -55.45 5.84 -24.01
CA LYS A 4 -54.75 7.13 -23.84
C LYS A 4 -53.61 7.08 -22.82
N ARG A 5 -53.77 6.37 -21.70
CA ARG A 5 -52.71 6.20 -20.68
C ARG A 5 -51.57 5.33 -21.20
N LEU A 6 -51.87 4.32 -22.02
CA LEU A 6 -50.86 3.50 -22.70
C LEU A 6 -50.05 4.33 -23.72
N LEU A 7 -50.71 5.17 -24.52
CA LEU A 7 -50.04 6.08 -25.48
C LEU A 7 -49.18 7.15 -24.79
N ILE A 8 -49.67 7.74 -23.69
CA ILE A 8 -48.90 8.70 -22.88
C ILE A 8 -47.69 8.01 -22.24
N ALA A 9 -47.82 6.77 -21.77
CA ALA A 9 -46.68 6.01 -21.25
C ALA A 9 -45.66 5.67 -22.37
N LEU A 10 -46.14 5.23 -23.54
CA LEU A 10 -45.30 4.83 -24.69
C LEU A 10 -44.51 5.98 -25.31
N LEU A 11 -45.05 7.21 -25.31
CA LEU A 11 -44.37 8.38 -25.89
C LEU A 11 -43.78 9.32 -24.83
N GLY A 12 -44.43 9.43 -23.67
CA GLY A 12 -44.02 10.32 -22.58
C GLY A 12 -42.78 9.83 -21.83
N ILE A 13 -42.63 8.50 -21.63
CA ILE A 13 -41.44 7.95 -20.97
C ILE A 13 -40.19 8.18 -21.83
N PRO A 14 -40.16 7.83 -23.14
CA PRO A 14 -39.00 8.12 -23.98
C PRO A 14 -38.70 9.62 -24.10
N ALA A 15 -39.74 10.47 -24.25
CA ALA A 15 -39.54 11.92 -24.29
C ALA A 15 -38.94 12.47 -23.00
N LEU A 16 -39.38 11.96 -21.84
CA LEU A 16 -38.81 12.32 -20.54
C LEU A 16 -37.36 11.83 -20.40
N VAL A 17 -37.04 10.61 -20.85
CA VAL A 17 -35.67 10.08 -20.85
C VAL A 17 -34.76 10.95 -21.72
N ILE A 18 -35.22 11.32 -22.92
CA ILE A 18 -34.48 12.22 -23.81
C ILE A 18 -34.30 13.59 -23.17
N LEU A 19 -35.35 14.17 -22.56
CA LEU A 19 -35.27 15.46 -21.87
C LEU A 19 -34.29 15.40 -20.69
N CYS A 20 -34.38 14.39 -19.83
CA CYS A 20 -33.48 14.17 -18.71
C CYS A 20 -32.03 13.98 -19.19
N GLY A 21 -31.81 13.19 -20.25
CA GLY A 21 -30.50 13.00 -20.85
C GLY A 21 -29.94 14.31 -21.43
N THR A 22 -30.78 15.11 -22.11
CA THR A 22 -30.38 16.40 -22.66
C THR A 22 -30.02 17.39 -21.56
N LEU A 23 -30.84 17.47 -20.50
CA LEU A 23 -30.58 18.31 -19.33
C LEU A 23 -29.32 17.86 -18.58
N TYR A 24 -29.12 16.55 -18.41
CA TYR A 24 -27.92 16.01 -17.76
C TYR A 24 -26.63 16.37 -18.51
N ASN A 25 -26.66 16.39 -19.85
CA ASN A 25 -25.51 16.78 -20.67
C ASN A 25 -25.22 18.29 -20.66
N LEU A 26 -26.07 19.12 -20.04
CA LEU A 26 -25.72 20.53 -19.83
C LEU A 26 -24.55 20.61 -18.84
N PRO A 27 -23.43 21.31 -19.19
CA PRO A 27 -22.23 21.36 -18.36
C PRO A 27 -22.44 21.65 -16.87
N PRO A 28 -23.28 22.64 -16.46
CA PRO A 28 -23.48 22.91 -15.03
C PRO A 28 -24.22 21.80 -14.28
N ILE A 29 -25.07 21.03 -14.97
CA ILE A 29 -25.81 19.90 -14.39
C ILE A 29 -24.90 18.67 -14.35
N HIS A 30 -24.24 18.36 -15.46
CA HIS A 30 -23.30 17.25 -15.57
C HIS A 30 -22.25 17.30 -14.46
N ARG A 31 -21.56 18.44 -14.30
CA ARG A 31 -20.50 18.61 -13.29
C ARG A 31 -20.96 18.38 -11.85
N ARG A 32 -22.23 18.67 -11.54
CA ARG A 32 -22.80 18.50 -10.19
C ARG A 32 -23.33 17.10 -9.92
N LEU A 33 -23.73 16.37 -10.97
CA LEU A 33 -24.41 15.07 -10.86
C LEU A 33 -23.57 13.90 -11.35
N ALA A 34 -22.49 14.11 -12.11
CA ALA A 34 -21.65 13.05 -12.66
C ALA A 34 -21.19 12.07 -11.58
N TRP A 35 -20.65 12.59 -10.46
CA TRP A 35 -20.19 11.74 -9.36
C TRP A 35 -21.30 10.85 -8.77
N ARG A 36 -22.55 11.33 -8.72
CA ARG A 36 -23.70 10.53 -8.27
C ARG A 36 -24.02 9.44 -9.28
N VAL A 37 -23.99 9.78 -10.57
CA VAL A 37 -24.20 8.81 -11.65
C VAL A 37 -23.13 7.72 -11.61
N ASP A 38 -21.87 8.08 -11.37
CA ASP A 38 -20.77 7.12 -11.22
C ASP A 38 -20.96 6.23 -10.00
N GLU A 39 -21.39 6.80 -8.86
CA GLU A 39 -21.71 6.04 -7.65
C GLU A 39 -22.86 5.04 -7.90
N TRP A 40 -23.91 5.48 -8.60
CA TRP A 40 -25.01 4.60 -9.02
C TRP A 40 -24.54 3.51 -9.99
N ARG A 41 -23.65 3.82 -10.92
CA ARG A 41 -23.06 2.85 -11.85
C ARG A 41 -22.20 1.83 -11.11
N ALA A 42 -21.35 2.27 -10.19
CA ALA A 42 -20.55 1.40 -9.34
C ALA A 42 -21.47 0.45 -8.54
N ARG A 43 -22.53 0.99 -7.91
CA ARG A 43 -23.55 0.20 -7.22
C ARG A 43 -24.18 -0.88 -8.09
N LEU A 44 -24.57 -0.52 -9.31
CA LEU A 44 -25.13 -1.50 -10.23
C LEU A 44 -24.11 -2.56 -10.63
N LYS A 45 -22.85 -2.17 -10.87
CA LYS A 45 -21.78 -3.10 -11.22
C LYS A 45 -21.52 -4.09 -10.08
N TYR A 46 -21.35 -3.60 -8.84
CA TYR A 46 -21.04 -4.49 -7.70
C TYR A 46 -22.25 -5.30 -7.25
N ALA A 47 -23.48 -4.87 -7.55
CA ALA A 47 -24.66 -5.70 -7.34
C ALA A 47 -24.76 -6.89 -8.33
N ILE A 48 -24.14 -6.76 -9.51
CA ILE A 48 -24.12 -7.83 -10.53
C ILE A 48 -22.86 -8.69 -10.39
N ASN A 49 -21.72 -8.08 -10.08
CA ASN A 49 -20.42 -8.71 -9.91
C ASN A 49 -19.76 -8.18 -8.64
N PRO A 50 -20.01 -8.81 -7.47
CA PRO A 50 -19.45 -8.38 -6.20
C PRO A 50 -17.91 -8.50 -6.21
N PRO A 51 -17.18 -7.43 -5.87
CA PRO A 51 -15.72 -7.41 -5.99
C PRO A 51 -15.01 -8.40 -5.06
N ASP A 52 -15.66 -8.84 -3.98
CA ASP A 52 -15.11 -9.84 -3.06
C ASP A 52 -15.30 -11.29 -3.52
N GLU A 53 -16.15 -11.51 -4.53
CA GLU A 53 -16.23 -12.79 -5.24
C GLU A 53 -15.12 -12.96 -6.28
N ALA A 54 -14.46 -11.87 -6.67
CA ALA A 54 -13.36 -11.90 -7.62
C ALA A 54 -12.17 -12.69 -7.04
N VAL A 55 -11.75 -13.72 -7.77
CA VAL A 55 -10.62 -14.58 -7.39
C VAL A 55 -9.63 -14.65 -8.54
N PHE A 56 -8.39 -14.27 -8.25
CA PHE A 56 -7.27 -14.57 -9.11
C PHE A 56 -6.70 -15.94 -8.72
N VAL A 57 -6.65 -16.86 -9.69
CA VAL A 57 -5.96 -18.14 -9.55
C VAL A 57 -4.70 -18.08 -10.41
N PRO A 58 -3.50 -18.02 -9.79
CA PRO A 58 -2.26 -18.05 -10.55
C PRO A 58 -2.15 -19.35 -11.35
N ALA A 59 -1.58 -19.28 -12.57
CA ALA A 59 -1.25 -20.49 -13.31
C ALA A 59 -0.30 -21.34 -12.46
N ALA A 60 -0.73 -22.55 -12.10
CA ALA A 60 0.11 -23.45 -11.33
C ALA A 60 1.42 -23.67 -12.09
N VAL A 61 2.55 -23.50 -11.41
CA VAL A 61 3.78 -24.13 -11.88
C VAL A 61 3.58 -25.62 -11.69
N GLU A 62 2.98 -26.30 -12.67
CA GLU A 62 3.15 -27.74 -12.81
C GLU A 62 4.65 -27.98 -12.95
N GLY A 63 5.28 -28.43 -11.86
CA GLY A 63 6.57 -29.10 -11.82
C GLY A 63 7.63 -28.58 -12.79
N THR A 64 8.17 -27.39 -12.54
CA THR A 64 9.47 -27.00 -13.10
C THR A 64 10.32 -26.34 -12.02
N GLU A 65 10.84 -27.17 -11.12
CA GLU A 65 12.22 -27.02 -10.66
C GLU A 65 13.17 -27.19 -11.86
N THR A 66 13.09 -26.29 -12.83
CA THR A 66 14.21 -26.03 -13.73
C THR A 66 14.82 -24.74 -13.25
N ALA A 67 15.60 -24.86 -12.18
CA ALA A 67 16.63 -23.89 -11.87
C ALA A 67 17.40 -23.59 -13.17
N LEU A 68 17.33 -22.35 -13.63
CA LEU A 68 18.35 -21.83 -14.54
C LEU A 68 19.70 -22.07 -13.85
N PRO A 69 20.72 -22.61 -14.54
CA PRO A 69 21.97 -22.98 -13.90
C PRO A 69 22.63 -21.73 -13.30
N LEU A 70 22.70 -21.70 -11.97
CA LEU A 70 23.53 -20.77 -11.21
C LEU A 70 24.99 -20.93 -11.65
N PRO A 71 25.78 -19.84 -11.76
CA PRO A 71 27.22 -19.96 -11.88
C PRO A 71 27.78 -20.69 -10.65
N THR A 72 28.59 -21.69 -10.92
CA THR A 72 29.16 -22.67 -9.99
C THR A 72 29.73 -22.02 -8.73
N ALA A 73 29.15 -22.33 -7.57
CA ALA A 73 29.76 -22.05 -6.28
C ALA A 73 31.11 -22.79 -6.20
N THR A 74 32.18 -22.04 -5.99
CA THR A 74 33.52 -22.60 -5.77
C THR A 74 33.53 -23.25 -4.39
N TYR A 75 33.87 -24.53 -4.33
CA TYR A 75 33.98 -25.31 -3.10
C TYR A 75 34.98 -24.68 -2.12
N THR A 76 34.49 -24.29 -0.94
CA THR A 76 35.34 -24.01 0.23
C THR A 76 35.63 -25.33 0.94
N PRO A 77 36.90 -25.72 1.17
CA PRO A 77 37.21 -26.98 1.83
C PRO A 77 36.87 -26.95 3.33
N ILE A 78 36.35 -28.07 3.81
CA ILE A 78 36.08 -28.38 5.22
C ILE A 78 37.41 -28.39 6.00
N PRO A 79 37.54 -27.67 7.13
CA PRO A 79 38.76 -27.75 7.93
C PRO A 79 38.89 -29.11 8.63
N THR A 80 40.05 -29.74 8.43
CA THR A 80 40.48 -30.98 9.06
C THR A 80 40.77 -30.77 10.56
N ALA A 81 40.29 -31.70 11.39
CA ALA A 81 40.60 -31.74 12.82
C ALA A 81 42.13 -31.85 13.06
N THR A 82 42.69 -30.91 13.81
CA THR A 82 44.09 -30.92 14.24
C THR A 82 44.16 -31.29 15.73
N PRO A 83 45.13 -32.12 16.17
CA PRO A 83 45.15 -32.69 17.51
C PRO A 83 45.55 -31.69 18.60
N SER A 84 45.02 -31.96 19.79
CA SER A 84 45.27 -31.25 21.05
C SER A 84 46.75 -31.16 21.41
N LEU A 85 47.23 -29.94 21.65
CA LEU A 85 48.51 -29.67 22.31
C LEU A 85 48.31 -28.76 23.52
N HIS A 86 48.97 -29.19 24.59
CA HIS A 86 49.09 -28.67 25.95
C HIS A 86 48.91 -27.16 26.20
N GLN A 87 48.23 -26.87 27.30
CA GLN A 87 48.03 -25.56 27.93
C GLN A 87 49.33 -24.76 28.13
N PRO A 88 49.34 -23.47 27.76
CA PRO A 88 50.15 -22.47 28.42
C PRO A 88 49.33 -21.69 29.47
N THR A 89 50.04 -21.32 30.52
CA THR A 89 49.61 -20.64 31.75
C THR A 89 48.83 -19.34 31.52
N ALA A 90 47.86 -19.10 32.41
CA ALA A 90 46.93 -17.97 32.40
C ALA A 90 47.62 -16.60 32.40
N THR A 91 47.25 -15.77 31.42
CA THR A 91 47.45 -14.31 31.42
C THR A 91 46.14 -13.68 31.90
N PRO A 92 46.15 -12.68 32.81
CA PRO A 92 44.91 -12.06 33.27
C PRO A 92 44.19 -11.35 32.12
N ALA A 93 42.91 -11.70 31.94
CA ALA A 93 42.03 -11.10 30.96
C ALA A 93 41.81 -9.60 31.25
N PRO A 94 41.75 -8.72 30.24
CA PRO A 94 41.34 -7.34 30.44
C PRO A 94 39.90 -7.30 31.00
N SER A 95 39.71 -6.41 31.97
CA SER A 95 38.45 -6.15 32.66
C SER A 95 37.35 -5.78 31.65
N ALA A 96 36.17 -6.39 31.80
CA ALA A 96 35.01 -6.09 30.97
C ALA A 96 34.63 -4.61 31.13
N THR A 97 34.69 -3.86 30.03
CA THR A 97 34.09 -2.54 29.92
C THR A 97 32.61 -2.66 30.31
N PRO A 98 32.07 -1.82 31.21
CA PRO A 98 30.68 -1.90 31.60
C PRO A 98 29.77 -1.75 30.38
N THR A 99 28.96 -2.77 30.10
CA THR A 99 27.85 -2.70 29.15
C THR A 99 26.93 -1.60 29.63
N ILE A 100 26.82 -0.50 28.86
CA ILE A 100 25.85 0.56 29.13
C ILE A 100 24.46 -0.08 29.01
N THR A 101 23.80 -0.33 30.14
CA THR A 101 22.40 -0.74 30.15
C THR A 101 21.58 0.40 29.52
N PRO A 102 20.82 0.16 28.44
CA PRO A 102 20.03 1.21 27.82
C PRO A 102 19.06 1.79 28.85
N THR A 103 18.93 3.11 28.85
CA THR A 103 17.96 3.80 29.70
C THR A 103 16.56 3.29 29.38
N PRO A 104 15.77 2.85 30.38
CA PRO A 104 14.40 2.37 30.12
C PRO A 104 13.56 3.51 29.52
N LEU A 105 12.71 3.16 28.55
CA LEU A 105 11.77 4.11 27.96
C LEU A 105 10.78 4.61 29.03
N PRO A 106 10.29 5.86 28.93
CA PRO A 106 9.18 6.32 29.77
C PRO A 106 7.96 5.42 29.60
N GLU A 107 7.18 5.20 30.66
CA GLU A 107 5.96 4.37 30.62
C GLU A 107 4.86 4.96 29.73
N SER A 108 4.85 6.27 29.53
CA SER A 108 3.96 6.93 28.58
C SER A 108 4.63 8.14 27.96
N VAL A 109 4.32 8.39 26.68
CA VAL A 109 4.75 9.57 25.94
C VAL A 109 3.58 10.05 25.09
N ILE A 110 3.31 11.34 25.12
CA ILE A 110 2.50 12.01 24.10
C ILE A 110 3.34 13.15 23.55
N LEU A 111 3.51 13.18 22.23
CA LEU A 111 4.28 14.23 21.59
C LEU A 111 3.48 15.53 21.56
N ASP A 112 4.10 16.59 22.08
CA ASP A 112 3.58 17.94 21.98
C ASP A 112 3.72 18.49 20.55
N GLY A 113 2.97 19.55 20.21
CA GLY A 113 3.11 20.24 18.92
C GLY A 113 2.48 19.53 17.72
N VAL A 114 1.76 18.42 17.92
CA VAL A 114 1.04 17.71 16.85
C VAL A 114 -0.10 18.56 16.30
N VAL A 115 0.00 18.93 15.02
CA VAL A 115 -1.07 19.60 14.27
C VAL A 115 -1.93 18.55 13.59
N TYR A 116 -3.16 18.38 14.08
CA TYR A 116 -4.12 17.44 13.50
C TYR A 116 -4.65 17.93 12.15
N VAL A 117 -4.68 17.03 11.17
CA VAL A 117 -5.22 17.27 9.82
C VAL A 117 -6.08 16.07 9.43
N ASP A 118 -7.37 16.31 9.17
CA ASP A 118 -8.27 15.26 8.65
C ASP A 118 -8.12 15.09 7.13
N GLN A 119 -8.91 14.18 6.54
CA GLN A 119 -9.09 14.05 5.08
C GLN A 119 -10.52 14.44 4.62
N HIS A 120 -11.36 14.94 5.51
CA HIS A 120 -12.79 15.16 5.24
C HIS A 120 -13.02 16.20 4.15
N GLY A 121 -14.02 15.93 3.29
CA GLY A 121 -14.26 16.72 2.09
C GLY A 121 -13.26 16.49 0.97
N ARG A 122 -12.47 15.40 1.05
CA ARG A 122 -11.55 14.91 0.01
C ARG A 122 -11.70 13.38 -0.13
N TRP A 123 -11.39 12.83 -1.31
CA TRP A 123 -11.52 11.40 -1.61
C TRP A 123 -10.15 10.73 -1.65
N ASN A 124 -9.94 9.70 -0.84
CA ASN A 124 -8.68 8.94 -0.77
C ASN A 124 -7.48 9.82 -0.38
N TYR A 125 -7.65 10.65 0.66
CA TYR A 125 -6.63 11.61 1.12
C TYR A 125 -5.90 11.14 2.39
N CYS A 126 -6.01 9.86 2.77
CA CYS A 126 -5.34 9.32 3.94
C CYS A 126 -3.81 9.53 3.87
N GLY A 127 -3.18 9.23 2.73
CA GLY A 127 -1.76 9.49 2.48
C GLY A 127 -1.40 10.97 2.59
N PRO A 128 -1.98 11.87 1.75
CA PRO A 128 -1.71 13.30 1.82
C PRO A 128 -1.93 13.93 3.20
N ALA A 129 -3.00 13.56 3.92
CA ALA A 129 -3.29 14.08 5.24
C ALA A 129 -2.27 13.61 6.30
N ASN A 130 -1.93 12.31 6.31
CA ASN A 130 -0.94 11.78 7.26
C ASN A 130 0.47 12.32 6.97
N LEU A 131 0.86 12.42 5.71
CA LEU A 131 2.14 13.06 5.34
C LEU A 131 2.17 14.52 5.78
N THR A 132 1.06 15.25 5.62
CA THR A 132 0.95 16.64 6.08
C THR A 132 1.12 16.74 7.59
N MET A 133 0.51 15.85 8.38
CA MET A 133 0.70 15.84 9.84
C MET A 133 2.17 15.57 10.20
N ALA A 134 2.81 14.62 9.54
CA ALA A 134 4.23 14.31 9.75
C ALA A 134 5.14 15.50 9.40
N LEU A 135 4.88 16.21 8.31
CA LEU A 135 5.61 17.40 7.89
C LEU A 135 5.35 18.60 8.82
N LYS A 136 4.10 18.83 9.21
CA LYS A 136 3.72 19.94 10.11
C LYS A 136 4.30 19.78 11.51
N PHE A 137 4.51 18.55 11.99
CA PHE A 137 5.22 18.30 13.24
C PHE A 137 6.61 18.94 13.26
N TRP A 138 7.27 19.02 12.09
CA TRP A 138 8.57 19.67 11.92
C TRP A 138 8.49 21.11 11.41
N GLY A 139 7.30 21.73 11.44
CA GLY A 139 7.12 23.13 11.08
C GLY A 139 6.91 23.41 9.59
N TRP A 140 6.61 22.40 8.77
CA TRP A 140 6.28 22.62 7.35
C TRP A 140 5.03 23.51 7.20
N PRO A 141 5.08 24.58 6.38
CA PRO A 141 3.98 25.55 6.31
C PRO A 141 2.80 25.10 5.44
N GLY A 142 3.01 24.18 4.50
CA GLY A 142 2.01 23.74 3.52
C GLY A 142 0.85 22.92 4.10
N ASP A 143 -0.09 22.51 3.26
CA ASP A 143 -1.26 21.72 3.66
C ASP A 143 -1.46 20.43 2.84
N ARG A 144 -2.51 19.68 3.16
CA ARG A 144 -2.82 18.39 2.52
C ARG A 144 -3.15 18.50 1.03
N ASP A 145 -3.63 19.66 0.57
CA ASP A 145 -3.91 19.90 -0.84
C ASP A 145 -2.62 20.26 -1.60
N ASP A 146 -1.63 20.89 -0.95
CA ASP A 146 -0.28 21.08 -1.51
C ASP A 146 0.40 19.72 -1.76
N VAL A 147 0.31 18.80 -0.79
CA VAL A 147 0.80 17.42 -0.96
C VAL A 147 0.06 16.72 -2.10
N ALA A 148 -1.28 16.72 -2.05
CA ALA A 148 -2.11 16.04 -3.04
C ALA A 148 -1.85 16.54 -4.47
N ARG A 149 -1.48 17.82 -4.67
CA ARG A 149 -1.21 18.35 -6.02
C ARG A 149 -0.06 17.64 -6.73
N VAL A 150 0.87 17.09 -5.98
CA VAL A 150 2.04 16.39 -6.50
C VAL A 150 1.77 14.89 -6.60
N VAL A 151 1.32 14.28 -5.50
CA VAL A 151 1.19 12.82 -5.37
C VAL A 151 -0.15 12.28 -5.86
N LYS A 152 -1.12 13.16 -6.09
CA LYS A 152 -2.49 12.83 -6.49
C LYS A 152 -3.00 13.76 -7.60
N PRO A 153 -2.21 13.98 -8.67
CA PRO A 153 -2.50 15.02 -9.67
C PRO A 153 -3.79 14.72 -10.45
N GLY A 154 -4.11 13.44 -10.63
CA GLY A 154 -5.32 12.98 -11.30
C GLY A 154 -5.41 13.37 -12.78
N VAL A 155 -6.61 13.16 -13.34
CA VAL A 155 -6.89 13.43 -14.75
C VAL A 155 -6.88 14.93 -15.04
N GLN A 156 -6.15 15.37 -16.07
CA GLN A 156 -6.01 16.80 -16.41
C GLN A 156 -7.18 17.30 -17.27
N ASP A 157 -8.38 17.38 -16.67
CA ASP A 157 -9.59 17.93 -17.30
C ASP A 157 -9.82 19.39 -16.86
N PRO A 158 -9.74 20.39 -17.78
CA PRO A 158 -10.00 21.80 -17.46
C PRO A 158 -11.43 22.10 -16.95
N GLY A 159 -12.36 21.16 -17.13
CA GLY A 159 -13.73 21.25 -16.64
C GLY A 159 -13.92 20.83 -15.18
N LEU A 160 -12.91 20.23 -14.56
CA LEU A 160 -12.92 19.71 -13.19
C LEU A 160 -12.04 20.58 -12.27
N ASP A 161 -12.49 20.80 -11.04
CA ASP A 161 -11.60 21.35 -10.03
C ASP A 161 -10.53 20.33 -9.62
N PHE A 162 -9.45 20.79 -8.97
CA PHE A 162 -8.32 19.94 -8.60
C PHE A 162 -8.73 18.72 -7.75
N ILE A 163 -9.67 18.88 -6.82
CA ILE A 163 -10.11 17.78 -5.95
C ILE A 163 -10.85 16.73 -6.78
N GLN A 164 -11.65 17.17 -7.76
CA GLN A 164 -12.36 16.30 -8.68
C GLN A 164 -11.42 15.57 -9.64
N GLN A 165 -10.33 16.21 -10.09
CA GLN A 165 -9.31 15.59 -10.95
C GLN A 165 -8.68 14.36 -10.27
N GLY A 166 -8.33 14.49 -8.98
CA GLY A 166 -7.74 13.42 -8.18
C GLY A 166 -8.71 12.35 -7.67
N ARG A 167 -10.02 12.45 -7.91
CA ARG A 167 -11.04 11.55 -7.31
C ARG A 167 -10.83 10.06 -7.61
N TRP A 168 -10.28 9.76 -8.78
CA TRP A 168 -10.23 8.40 -9.31
C TRP A 168 -9.08 7.57 -8.76
N ASP A 169 -7.96 8.22 -8.50
CA ASP A 169 -6.82 7.64 -7.81
C ASP A 169 -7.28 7.17 -6.42
N LYS A 170 -7.00 5.89 -6.11
CA LYS A 170 -7.49 5.19 -4.92
C LYS A 170 -6.49 5.14 -3.79
N ASN A 171 -5.22 5.37 -4.08
CA ASN A 171 -4.14 5.23 -3.14
C ASN A 171 -2.96 6.10 -3.54
N VAL A 172 -2.20 6.56 -2.54
CA VAL A 172 -0.87 7.15 -2.74
C VAL A 172 0.13 6.17 -2.16
N MET A 173 1.06 5.71 -2.98
CA MET A 173 2.06 4.73 -2.59
C MET A 173 3.10 5.37 -1.66
N PRO A 174 3.71 4.61 -0.72
CA PRO A 174 4.72 5.15 0.18
C PRO A 174 5.91 5.82 -0.53
N TYR A 175 6.31 5.31 -1.70
CA TYR A 175 7.40 5.92 -2.48
C TYR A 175 7.03 7.28 -3.07
N GLU A 176 5.76 7.54 -3.40
CA GLU A 176 5.31 8.84 -3.91
C GLU A 176 5.34 9.89 -2.81
N MET A 177 4.98 9.50 -1.59
CA MET A 177 5.15 10.35 -0.40
C MET A 177 6.62 10.61 -0.11
N ALA A 178 7.50 9.62 -0.31
CA ALA A 178 8.93 9.84 -0.16
C ALA A 178 9.49 10.79 -1.20
N ASP A 179 9.14 10.61 -2.47
CA ASP A 179 9.48 11.54 -3.56
C ASP A 179 9.00 12.94 -3.22
N PHE A 180 7.78 13.12 -2.68
CA PHE A 180 7.31 14.42 -2.24
C PHE A 180 8.22 15.05 -1.19
N VAL A 181 8.58 14.30 -0.14
CA VAL A 181 9.45 14.82 0.93
C VAL A 181 10.80 15.24 0.37
N VAL A 182 11.42 14.40 -0.47
CA VAL A 182 12.77 14.63 -1.01
C VAL A 182 12.79 15.73 -2.07
N GLU A 183 11.78 15.81 -2.92
CA GLU A 183 11.77 16.72 -4.08
C GLU A 183 11.12 18.08 -3.77
N HIS A 184 10.29 18.18 -2.73
CA HIS A 184 9.47 19.38 -2.45
C HIS A 184 9.63 19.96 -1.04
N THR A 185 10.52 19.42 -0.21
CA THR A 185 10.76 19.93 1.15
C THR A 185 12.24 19.90 1.52
N ASP A 186 12.60 20.52 2.65
CA ASP A 186 13.95 20.44 3.22
C ASP A 186 14.11 19.27 4.22
N PHE A 187 13.13 18.37 4.27
CA PHE A 187 13.11 17.21 5.18
C PHE A 187 13.59 15.94 4.47
N ASN A 188 13.90 14.93 5.27
CA ASN A 188 14.20 13.58 4.83
C ASN A 188 13.14 12.60 5.31
N ILE A 189 13.14 11.41 4.73
CA ILE A 189 12.22 10.32 5.08
C ILE A 189 12.94 8.97 5.08
N VAL A 190 12.60 8.12 6.04
CA VAL A 190 12.98 6.71 6.06
C VAL A 190 11.71 5.86 6.01
N ILE A 191 11.62 4.93 5.05
CA ILE A 191 10.55 3.92 4.96
C ILE A 191 11.13 2.55 5.24
N ARG A 192 10.52 1.79 6.14
CA ARG A 192 10.95 0.44 6.54
C ARG A 192 9.76 -0.48 6.76
N TYR A 193 10.06 -1.77 6.86
CA TYR A 193 9.13 -2.88 7.07
C TYR A 193 9.52 -3.66 8.33
N GLY A 194 8.63 -4.53 8.81
CA GLY A 194 8.90 -5.32 10.01
C GLY A 194 9.06 -4.45 11.26
N GLY A 195 8.33 -3.33 11.35
CA GLY A 195 8.33 -2.52 12.56
C GLY A 195 7.76 -3.27 13.75
N THR A 196 8.17 -2.89 14.96
CA THR A 196 7.67 -3.48 16.20
C THR A 196 7.10 -2.41 17.13
N VAL A 197 6.27 -2.82 18.08
CA VAL A 197 5.74 -1.93 19.13
C VAL A 197 6.88 -1.23 19.85
N ASP A 198 7.92 -1.96 20.23
CA ASP A 198 9.08 -1.41 20.95
C ASP A 198 9.89 -0.43 20.10
N LEU A 199 10.03 -0.69 18.79
CA LEU A 199 10.67 0.24 17.87
C LEU A 199 9.88 1.55 17.77
N LEU A 200 8.56 1.48 17.59
CA LEU A 200 7.71 2.68 17.52
C LEU A 200 7.76 3.46 18.84
N LYS A 201 7.68 2.80 20.00
CA LYS A 201 7.83 3.45 21.31
C LYS A 201 9.18 4.14 21.44
N ARG A 202 10.26 3.48 21.05
CA ARG A 202 11.62 4.05 21.06
C ARG A 202 11.73 5.30 20.17
N LEU A 203 11.17 5.26 18.97
CA LEU A 203 11.14 6.41 18.05
C LEU A 203 10.33 7.57 18.64
N ILE A 204 9.12 7.27 19.15
CA ILE A 204 8.22 8.25 19.74
C ILE A 204 8.82 8.88 21.00
N ALA A 205 9.39 8.09 21.91
CA ALA A 205 10.11 8.60 23.08
C ALA A 205 11.33 9.46 22.69
N GLY A 206 11.94 9.20 21.54
CA GLY A 206 12.99 10.02 20.94
C GLY A 206 12.50 11.31 20.27
N GLY A 207 11.19 11.56 20.24
CA GLY A 207 10.58 12.74 19.61
C GLY A 207 10.27 12.58 18.12
N PHE A 208 10.21 11.34 17.60
CA PHE A 208 9.90 11.06 16.20
C PHE A 208 8.54 10.39 16.08
N PRO A 209 7.49 11.11 15.64
CA PRO A 209 6.22 10.49 15.34
C PRO A 209 6.34 9.61 14.09
N VAL A 210 5.49 8.60 14.00
CA VAL A 210 5.62 7.54 12.99
C VAL A 210 4.33 7.45 12.19
N VAL A 211 4.40 7.44 10.87
CA VAL A 211 3.25 7.07 10.04
C VAL A 211 3.35 5.58 9.72
N VAL A 212 2.24 4.87 9.85
CA VAL A 212 2.11 3.48 9.41
C VAL A 212 1.02 3.35 8.35
N GLU A 213 1.11 2.31 7.54
CA GLU A 213 -0.01 1.86 6.71
C GLU A 213 -0.65 0.64 7.36
N LYS A 214 -1.97 0.60 7.41
CA LYS A 214 -2.71 -0.46 8.10
C LYS A 214 -4.00 -0.81 7.38
N GLY A 215 -4.45 -2.02 7.61
CA GLY A 215 -5.79 -2.48 7.27
C GLY A 215 -6.83 -1.80 8.16
N TYR A 216 -8.00 -1.53 7.59
CA TYR A 216 -9.17 -1.03 8.27
C TYR A 216 -10.42 -1.70 7.67
N TYR A 217 -11.46 -1.89 8.50
CA TYR A 217 -12.72 -2.48 8.07
C TYR A 217 -13.81 -1.42 8.16
N GLU A 218 -14.50 -1.19 7.06
CA GLU A 218 -15.62 -0.25 7.00
C GLU A 218 -16.73 -0.81 6.11
N ALA A 219 -17.98 -0.47 6.43
CA ALA A 219 -19.08 -0.67 5.50
C ALA A 219 -18.80 0.10 4.19
N ASP A 220 -18.75 -0.63 3.09
CA ASP A 220 -18.74 -0.05 1.76
C ASP A 220 -20.08 0.65 1.44
N TYR A 221 -20.18 1.25 0.25
CA TYR A 221 -21.37 2.00 -0.15
C TYR A 221 -22.63 1.12 -0.32
N THR A 222 -22.50 -0.21 -0.30
CA THR A 222 -23.62 -1.17 -0.26
C THR A 222 -24.03 -1.53 1.17
N GLY A 223 -23.24 -1.11 2.16
CA GLY A 223 -23.41 -1.44 3.58
C GLY A 223 -22.65 -2.69 4.01
N LYS A 224 -21.86 -3.32 3.12
CA LYS A 224 -21.09 -4.53 3.41
C LYS A 224 -19.73 -4.16 3.97
N VAL A 225 -19.36 -4.70 5.13
CA VAL A 225 -18.06 -4.42 5.77
C VAL A 225 -16.96 -5.03 4.92
N ALA A 226 -16.04 -4.18 4.47
CA ALA A 226 -14.97 -4.52 3.55
C ALA A 226 -13.62 -4.04 4.08
N TRP A 227 -12.57 -4.81 3.84
CA TRP A 227 -11.20 -4.40 4.14
C TRP A 227 -10.70 -3.30 3.17
N LEU A 228 -9.99 -2.31 3.71
CA LEU A 228 -9.32 -1.23 2.98
C LEU A 228 -7.99 -0.84 3.64
N GLY A 229 -7.07 -0.31 2.85
CA GLY A 229 -5.81 0.29 3.33
C GLY A 229 -6.02 1.71 3.83
N HIS A 230 -5.34 2.06 4.91
CA HIS A 230 -5.40 3.38 5.53
C HIS A 230 -4.06 3.75 6.16
N TYR A 231 -3.72 5.04 6.14
CA TYR A 231 -2.54 5.54 6.86
C TYR A 231 -2.94 6.07 8.24
N LEU A 232 -2.06 5.84 9.22
CA LEU A 232 -2.28 6.26 10.60
C LEU A 232 -1.03 6.93 11.18
N PHE A 233 -1.19 8.12 11.74
CA PHE A 233 -0.09 8.89 12.31
C PHE A 233 -0.01 8.68 13.82
N THR A 234 1.04 8.01 14.27
CA THR A 234 1.25 7.59 15.66
C THR A 234 2.13 8.58 16.39
N THR A 235 1.61 9.16 17.47
CA THR A 235 2.20 10.32 18.13
C THR A 235 2.40 10.14 19.64
N GLY A 236 2.08 8.98 20.17
CA GLY A 236 2.22 8.69 21.59
C GLY A 236 1.94 7.23 21.91
N TYR A 237 2.23 6.84 23.14
CA TYR A 237 1.91 5.54 23.70
C TYR A 237 1.71 5.65 25.21
N ASP A 238 1.00 4.67 25.78
CA ASP A 238 0.67 4.57 27.20
C ASP A 238 0.72 3.08 27.60
N ASP A 239 1.82 2.65 28.21
CA ASP A 239 2.03 1.24 28.56
C ASP A 239 1.16 0.77 29.71
N ALA A 240 0.75 1.67 30.60
CA ALA A 240 -0.20 1.33 31.66
C ALA A 240 -1.58 1.00 31.07
N ALA A 241 -1.96 1.67 29.98
CA ALA A 241 -3.19 1.39 29.24
C ALA A 241 -3.03 0.28 28.18
N GLY A 242 -1.81 0.04 27.69
CA GLY A 242 -1.54 -0.90 26.60
C GLY A 242 -1.93 -0.35 25.22
N GLU A 243 -1.75 0.96 25.00
CA GLU A 243 -2.32 1.67 23.85
C GLU A 243 -1.31 2.60 23.15
N PHE A 244 -1.46 2.75 21.84
CA PHE A 244 -0.93 3.88 21.09
C PHE A 244 -1.92 5.05 21.07
N ILE A 245 -1.36 6.27 21.01
CA ILE A 245 -2.11 7.51 20.77
C ILE A 245 -1.85 7.94 19.32
N VAL A 246 -2.91 8.01 18.53
CA VAL A 246 -2.85 8.19 17.07
C VAL A 246 -3.72 9.35 16.59
N GLN A 247 -3.38 9.88 15.43
CA GLN A 247 -4.15 10.84 14.66
C GLN A 247 -4.70 10.13 13.43
N ASP A 248 -5.99 9.84 13.43
CA ASP A 248 -6.66 9.23 12.30
C ASP A 248 -7.30 10.32 11.43
N ALA A 249 -6.82 10.45 10.19
CA ALA A 249 -7.33 11.48 9.28
C ALA A 249 -8.77 11.22 8.81
N TYR A 250 -9.26 9.98 8.90
CA TYR A 250 -10.56 9.56 8.37
C TYR A 250 -11.64 9.50 9.46
N LEU A 251 -11.33 8.89 10.61
CA LEU A 251 -12.33 8.62 11.65
C LEU A 251 -12.79 9.88 12.40
N ARG A 252 -13.95 9.75 13.05
CA ARG A 252 -14.59 10.83 13.83
C ARG A 252 -15.02 10.31 15.20
N PRO A 253 -14.45 10.82 16.31
CA PRO A 253 -13.30 11.72 16.37
C PRO A 253 -12.00 11.03 15.92
N GLY A 254 -11.12 11.74 15.21
CA GLY A 254 -9.84 11.23 14.71
C GLY A 254 -8.61 11.71 15.48
N LYS A 255 -8.71 12.82 16.22
CA LYS A 255 -7.59 13.41 16.97
C LYS A 255 -7.34 12.69 18.29
N ASN A 256 -6.08 12.37 18.58
CA ASN A 256 -5.62 11.70 19.81
C ASN A 256 -6.46 10.45 20.14
N MET A 257 -6.82 9.67 19.12
CA MET A 257 -7.48 8.39 19.32
C MET A 257 -6.55 7.46 20.08
N ARG A 258 -7.14 6.64 20.95
CA ARG A 258 -6.43 5.56 21.65
C ARG A 258 -6.76 4.24 20.99
N VAL A 259 -5.73 3.47 20.66
CA VAL A 259 -5.83 2.18 20.00
C VAL A 259 -4.97 1.22 20.78
N ASP A 260 -5.54 0.14 21.30
CA ASP A 260 -4.77 -0.88 22.00
C ASP A 260 -3.76 -1.53 21.06
N TYR A 261 -2.66 -2.02 21.64
CA TYR A 261 -1.54 -2.55 20.86
C TYR A 261 -1.94 -3.73 19.95
N GLN A 262 -2.88 -4.56 20.38
CA GLN A 262 -3.30 -5.71 19.58
C GLN A 262 -4.10 -5.26 18.36
N THR A 263 -5.13 -4.42 18.55
CA THR A 263 -5.91 -3.84 17.44
C THR A 263 -5.02 -3.07 16.45
N TYR A 264 -4.00 -2.36 16.96
CA TYR A 264 -3.02 -1.69 16.11
C TYR A 264 -2.23 -2.69 15.27
N LEU A 265 -1.68 -3.74 15.89
CA LEU A 265 -0.90 -4.78 15.23
C LEU A 265 -1.71 -5.55 14.19
N ASP A 266 -2.98 -5.87 14.47
CA ASP A 266 -3.84 -6.61 13.55
C ASP A 266 -4.09 -5.84 12.26
N GLY A 267 -4.31 -4.52 12.36
CA GLY A 267 -4.35 -3.67 11.16
C GLY A 267 -2.99 -3.60 10.46
N TRP A 268 -1.92 -3.38 11.22
CA TRP A 268 -0.58 -3.13 10.69
C TRP A 268 0.02 -4.35 9.97
N ARG A 269 -0.34 -5.56 10.39
CA ARG A 269 0.05 -6.83 9.75
C ARG A 269 -0.21 -6.82 8.25
N SER A 270 -1.36 -6.34 7.81
CA SER A 270 -1.74 -6.37 6.38
C SER A 270 -0.80 -5.59 5.44
N PHE A 271 0.12 -4.78 5.98
CA PHE A 271 1.09 -3.98 5.25
C PHE A 271 2.54 -4.31 5.62
N ASP A 272 2.81 -5.55 6.03
CA ASP A 272 4.17 -6.04 6.34
C ASP A 272 4.89 -5.17 7.38
N TYR A 273 4.10 -4.66 8.33
CA TYR A 273 4.53 -3.76 9.40
C TYR A 273 5.29 -2.52 8.86
N LEU A 274 4.82 -1.97 7.74
CA LEU A 274 5.38 -0.79 7.09
C LEU A 274 5.24 0.44 7.99
N PHE A 275 6.34 1.17 8.15
CA PHE A 275 6.33 2.48 8.78
C PHE A 275 7.26 3.44 8.05
N PHE A 276 7.00 4.72 8.24
CA PHE A 276 7.92 5.76 7.84
C PHE A 276 8.00 6.90 8.82
N VAL A 277 9.17 7.55 8.82
CA VAL A 277 9.48 8.68 9.68
C VAL A 277 10.01 9.80 8.80
N VAL A 278 9.32 10.94 8.84
CA VAL A 278 9.82 12.21 8.29
C VAL A 278 10.64 12.90 9.37
N TYR A 279 11.77 13.50 9.00
CA TYR A 279 12.68 14.15 9.95
C TYR A 279 13.51 15.26 9.30
N PRO A 280 13.90 16.29 10.06
CA PRO A 280 14.81 17.31 9.57
C PRO A 280 16.26 16.81 9.58
N PRO A 281 17.12 17.29 8.67
CA PRO A 281 18.52 16.86 8.57
C PRO A 281 19.29 16.95 9.89
N GLU A 282 19.00 17.94 10.73
CA GLU A 282 19.67 18.18 12.02
C GLU A 282 19.37 17.08 13.06
N ARG A 283 18.29 16.32 12.86
CA ARG A 283 17.87 15.23 13.76
C ARG A 283 18.26 13.84 13.24
N GLN A 284 18.96 13.77 12.10
CA GLN A 284 19.29 12.51 11.42
C GLN A 284 20.08 11.54 12.29
N GLU A 285 21.16 11.99 12.93
CA GLU A 285 22.00 11.12 13.76
C GLU A 285 21.21 10.50 14.91
N GLN A 286 20.34 11.30 15.55
CA GLN A 286 19.48 10.82 16.62
C GLN A 286 18.49 9.77 16.10
N LEU A 287 17.83 10.01 14.96
CA LEU A 287 16.92 9.04 14.35
C LEU A 287 17.64 7.74 14.02
N PHE A 288 18.85 7.82 13.44
CA PHE A 288 19.61 6.65 13.01
C PHE A 288 20.01 5.79 14.21
N ASN A 289 20.44 6.42 15.31
CA ASN A 289 20.70 5.71 16.57
C ASN A 289 19.44 5.03 17.14
N LEU A 290 18.27 5.66 17.02
CA LEU A 290 17.00 5.09 17.48
C LEU A 290 16.49 3.97 16.57
N LEU A 291 16.73 4.02 15.27
CA LEU A 291 16.38 2.93 14.35
C LEU A 291 17.22 1.67 14.64
N GLY A 292 18.50 1.86 14.99
CA GLY A 292 19.44 0.75 15.14
C GLY A 292 19.53 -0.05 13.86
N ASP A 293 19.32 -1.37 13.94
CA ASP A 293 19.44 -2.26 12.77
C ASP A 293 18.44 -1.95 11.66
N TRP A 294 17.26 -1.38 11.97
CA TRP A 294 16.29 -0.92 10.95
C TRP A 294 16.82 0.21 10.08
N LEU A 295 17.96 0.83 10.41
CA LEU A 295 18.61 1.76 9.50
C LEU A 295 19.02 1.05 8.19
N ASP A 296 19.46 -0.21 8.25
CA ASP A 296 19.72 -1.01 7.06
C ASP A 296 18.40 -1.53 6.48
N PRO A 297 18.02 -1.14 5.25
CA PRO A 297 16.84 -1.71 4.61
C PRO A 297 16.88 -3.23 4.49
N ASN A 298 18.06 -3.84 4.27
CA ASN A 298 18.15 -5.30 4.14
C ASN A 298 17.81 -6.01 5.45
N PHE A 299 18.31 -5.50 6.59
CA PHE A 299 17.90 -6.01 7.90
C PHE A 299 16.39 -5.90 8.09
N SER A 300 15.81 -4.73 7.78
CA SER A 300 14.37 -4.50 7.91
C SER A 300 13.55 -5.49 7.06
N TYR A 301 13.96 -5.76 5.81
CA TYR A 301 13.27 -6.73 4.95
C TYR A 301 13.45 -8.18 5.43
N GLN A 302 14.62 -8.53 5.97
CA GLN A 302 14.85 -9.86 6.53
C GLN A 302 14.07 -10.10 7.82
N TYR A 303 13.98 -9.08 8.68
CA TYR A 303 13.18 -9.14 9.90
C TYR A 303 11.69 -9.29 9.60
N ALA A 304 11.19 -8.49 8.65
CA ALA A 304 9.82 -8.58 8.15
C ALA A 304 9.52 -9.97 7.55
N LEU A 305 10.42 -10.50 6.72
CA LEU A 305 10.34 -11.87 6.20
C LEU A 305 10.24 -12.90 7.32
N GLN A 306 11.11 -12.81 8.33
CA GLN A 306 11.10 -13.74 9.46
C GLN A 306 9.79 -13.68 10.24
N THR A 307 9.24 -12.47 10.43
CA THR A 307 7.95 -12.26 11.10
C THR A 307 6.83 -12.92 10.31
N ALA A 308 6.77 -12.68 8.99
CA ALA A 308 5.79 -13.32 8.11
C ALA A 308 5.90 -14.86 8.14
N GLU A 309 7.12 -15.41 8.15
CA GLU A 309 7.35 -16.86 8.24
C GLU A 309 6.87 -17.47 9.56
N GLN A 310 7.01 -16.74 10.67
CA GLN A 310 6.46 -17.16 11.96
C GLN A 310 4.93 -17.10 11.97
N GLU A 311 4.36 -16.01 11.44
CA GLU A 311 2.90 -15.83 11.38
C GLU A 311 2.23 -16.88 10.50
N ILE A 312 2.84 -17.30 9.40
CA ILE A 312 2.33 -18.40 8.56
C ILE A 312 2.10 -19.69 9.37
N GLN A 313 2.86 -19.92 10.45
CA GLN A 313 2.71 -21.12 11.29
C GLN A 313 1.58 -21.03 12.31
N THR A 314 1.12 -19.81 12.64
CA THR A 314 0.22 -19.57 13.77
C THR A 314 -1.11 -18.91 13.38
N GLN A 315 -1.16 -18.26 12.23
CA GLN A 315 -2.34 -17.54 11.76
C GLN A 315 -3.23 -18.44 10.89
N GLU A 316 -4.51 -18.07 10.81
CA GLU A 316 -5.52 -18.73 9.98
C GLU A 316 -6.33 -17.66 9.21
N GLY A 317 -7.18 -18.11 8.28
CA GLY A 317 -8.09 -17.23 7.54
C GLY A 317 -7.41 -16.03 6.87
N ILE A 318 -7.98 -14.84 7.06
CA ILE A 318 -7.50 -13.60 6.45
C ILE A 318 -6.10 -13.17 6.95
N ASP A 319 -5.75 -13.48 8.20
CA ASP A 319 -4.42 -13.18 8.74
C ASP A 319 -3.36 -14.10 8.13
N LEU A 320 -3.69 -15.37 7.86
CA LEU A 320 -2.82 -16.27 7.11
C LEU A 320 -2.60 -15.78 5.67
N PHE A 321 -3.64 -15.24 5.03
CA PHE A 321 -3.50 -14.57 3.74
C PHE A 321 -2.48 -13.43 3.81
N PHE A 322 -2.60 -12.52 4.79
CA PHE A 322 -1.66 -11.41 4.94
C PHE A 322 -0.25 -11.89 5.26
N ALA A 323 -0.07 -12.92 6.07
CA ALA A 323 1.26 -13.47 6.38
C ALA A 323 1.95 -14.01 5.11
N TRP A 324 1.25 -14.76 4.25
CA TRP A 324 1.80 -15.19 2.96
C TRP A 324 2.07 -14.02 2.01
N PHE A 325 1.18 -13.02 1.98
CA PHE A 325 1.35 -11.83 1.16
C PHE A 325 2.59 -11.01 1.60
N ASN A 326 2.77 -10.82 2.90
CA ASN A 326 3.92 -10.15 3.50
C ASN A 326 5.22 -10.87 3.21
N LYS A 327 5.23 -12.22 3.31
CA LYS A 327 6.38 -13.02 2.89
C LYS A 327 6.77 -12.71 1.44
N GLY A 328 5.79 -12.67 0.53
CA GLY A 328 6.00 -12.24 -0.85
C GLY A 328 6.57 -10.82 -0.96
N THR A 329 6.01 -9.86 -0.21
CA THR A 329 6.41 -8.45 -0.21
C THR A 329 7.85 -8.28 0.24
N SER A 330 8.22 -8.89 1.36
CA SER A 330 9.59 -8.90 1.87
C SER A 330 10.57 -9.57 0.89
N LEU A 331 10.18 -10.68 0.24
CA LEU A 331 11.03 -11.35 -0.76
C LEU A 331 11.21 -10.51 -2.03
N VAL A 332 10.20 -9.75 -2.47
CA VAL A 332 10.35 -8.77 -3.56
C VAL A 332 11.36 -7.69 -3.19
N LYS A 333 11.31 -7.15 -1.96
CA LYS A 333 12.29 -6.16 -1.48
C LYS A 333 13.71 -6.71 -1.43
N LEU A 334 13.85 -8.00 -1.12
CA LEU A 334 15.11 -8.75 -1.18
C LEU A 334 15.47 -9.23 -2.59
N GLN A 335 14.68 -8.90 -3.62
CA GLN A 335 14.85 -9.31 -5.02
C GLN A 335 14.87 -10.84 -5.24
N ARG A 336 14.27 -11.60 -4.33
CA ARG A 336 14.11 -13.07 -4.41
C ARG A 336 12.79 -13.40 -5.12
N TYR A 337 12.67 -12.98 -6.39
CA TYR A 337 11.40 -13.00 -7.12
C TYR A 337 10.76 -14.39 -7.29
N GLY A 338 11.55 -15.44 -7.46
CA GLY A 338 11.04 -16.82 -7.58
C GLY A 338 10.32 -17.28 -6.30
N GLU A 339 10.95 -17.04 -5.15
CA GLU A 339 10.35 -17.38 -3.85
C GLU A 339 9.18 -16.45 -3.52
N ALA A 340 9.26 -15.17 -3.91
CA ALA A 340 8.16 -14.23 -3.78
C ALA A 340 6.93 -14.69 -4.57
N ALA A 341 7.11 -15.14 -5.81
CA ALA A 341 6.02 -15.65 -6.64
C ALA A 341 5.35 -16.86 -5.99
N ALA A 342 6.13 -17.79 -5.46
CA ALA A 342 5.59 -18.94 -4.73
C ALA A 342 4.82 -18.55 -3.45
N ALA A 343 5.31 -17.54 -2.71
CA ALA A 343 4.61 -17.02 -1.54
C ALA A 343 3.28 -16.34 -1.91
N TYR A 344 3.27 -15.55 -2.99
CA TYR A 344 2.04 -14.96 -3.51
C TYR A 344 1.07 -16.00 -4.06
N ASP A 345 1.56 -17.08 -4.69
CA ASP A 345 0.70 -18.19 -5.11
C ASP A 345 -0.02 -18.82 -3.90
N GLN A 346 0.69 -19.00 -2.77
CA GLN A 346 0.05 -19.45 -1.53
C GLN A 346 -0.94 -18.43 -0.98
N ALA A 347 -0.60 -17.14 -0.98
CA ALA A 347 -1.51 -16.08 -0.56
C ALA A 347 -2.82 -16.14 -1.37
N PHE A 348 -2.76 -16.16 -2.70
CA PHE A 348 -3.96 -16.20 -3.54
C PHE A 348 -4.73 -17.52 -3.43
N ARG A 349 -4.07 -18.64 -3.08
CA ARG A 349 -4.76 -19.89 -2.74
C ARG A 349 -5.57 -19.75 -1.44
N VAL A 350 -4.96 -19.23 -0.37
CA VAL A 350 -5.68 -18.95 0.89
C VAL A 350 -6.82 -17.98 0.65
N TYR A 351 -6.58 -16.92 -0.14
CA TYR A 351 -7.61 -15.96 -0.54
C TYR A 351 -8.83 -16.63 -1.20
N ALA A 352 -8.60 -17.59 -2.11
CA ALA A 352 -9.67 -18.32 -2.79
C ALA A 352 -10.47 -19.23 -1.83
N GLU A 353 -9.85 -19.69 -0.75
CA GLU A 353 -10.45 -20.54 0.28
C GLU A 353 -11.23 -19.77 1.35
N LEU A 354 -11.00 -18.45 1.49
CA LEU A 354 -11.74 -17.59 2.42
C LEU A 354 -13.26 -17.69 2.16
N GLN A 355 -14.02 -17.90 3.24
CA GLN A 355 -15.48 -18.06 3.20
C GLN A 355 -16.21 -16.74 3.48
N GLU A 356 -17.54 -16.73 3.32
CA GLU A 356 -18.37 -15.52 3.46
C GLU A 356 -18.36 -14.92 4.88
N ASP A 357 -18.10 -15.74 5.91
CA ASP A 357 -18.02 -15.32 7.32
C ASP A 357 -16.67 -14.69 7.69
N ASP A 358 -15.64 -14.84 6.83
CA ASP A 358 -14.35 -14.15 6.93
C ASP A 358 -14.45 -12.66 6.48
N THR A 359 -15.47 -11.95 6.99
CA THR A 359 -15.82 -10.50 6.86
C THR A 359 -15.31 -9.74 5.63
N GLN A 360 -15.39 -10.39 4.47
CA GLN A 360 -15.04 -9.95 3.12
C GLN A 360 -13.54 -10.02 2.78
N ARG A 361 -13.27 -10.75 1.70
CA ARG A 361 -11.92 -10.90 1.15
C ARG A 361 -11.26 -9.53 0.92
N PRO A 362 -9.95 -9.39 1.17
CA PRO A 362 -9.24 -8.12 1.00
C PRO A 362 -8.97 -7.81 -0.49
N TYR A 363 -10.02 -7.73 -1.30
CA TYR A 363 -9.95 -7.55 -2.76
C TYR A 363 -9.22 -6.27 -3.19
N ARG A 364 -9.15 -5.28 -2.30
CA ARG A 364 -8.44 -4.02 -2.52
C ARG A 364 -6.94 -4.10 -2.27
N ILE A 365 -6.39 -5.24 -1.83
CA ILE A 365 -4.96 -5.35 -1.50
C ILE A 365 -4.06 -4.88 -2.66
N MET A 366 -4.45 -5.20 -3.90
CA MET A 366 -3.74 -4.79 -5.11
C MET A 366 -3.86 -3.29 -5.44
N TRP A 367 -4.75 -2.55 -4.77
CA TRP A 367 -4.83 -1.09 -4.89
C TRP A 367 -3.72 -0.40 -4.10
N TYR A 368 -3.16 -1.09 -3.09
CA TYR A 368 -2.18 -0.54 -2.17
C TYR A 368 -0.80 -1.21 -2.30
N GLN A 369 -0.75 -2.44 -2.82
CA GLN A 369 0.49 -3.22 -2.90
C GLN A 369 0.67 -3.86 -4.29
N THR A 370 1.78 -3.54 -4.94
CA THR A 370 2.10 -4.01 -6.30
C THR A 370 3.06 -5.21 -6.33
N GLY A 371 3.48 -5.71 -5.17
CA GLY A 371 4.51 -6.75 -5.06
C GLY A 371 4.27 -8.01 -5.93
N PRO A 372 3.03 -8.53 -6.03
CA PRO A 372 2.73 -9.66 -6.92
C PRO A 372 3.10 -9.41 -8.39
N TYR A 373 2.90 -8.19 -8.90
CA TYR A 373 3.25 -7.86 -10.29
C TYR A 373 4.76 -7.98 -10.53
N TRP A 374 5.58 -7.49 -9.59
CA TRP A 374 7.03 -7.64 -9.66
C TRP A 374 7.42 -9.12 -9.66
N ALA A 375 6.92 -9.88 -8.69
CA ALA A 375 7.27 -11.29 -8.54
C ALA A 375 6.95 -12.12 -9.80
N TYR A 376 5.74 -11.97 -10.35
CA TYR A 376 5.35 -12.69 -11.56
C TYR A 376 6.06 -12.18 -12.82
N TYR A 377 6.27 -10.86 -12.96
CA TYR A 377 6.98 -10.31 -14.12
C TYR A 377 8.43 -10.78 -14.20
N TYR A 378 9.19 -10.66 -13.09
CA TYR A 378 10.60 -11.03 -13.06
C TYR A 378 10.85 -12.54 -13.04
N THR A 379 9.78 -13.35 -12.92
CA THR A 379 9.83 -14.82 -13.09
C THR A 379 9.32 -15.27 -14.46
N GLY A 380 9.03 -14.34 -15.38
CA GLY A 380 8.56 -14.65 -16.73
C GLY A 380 7.09 -15.06 -16.81
N ARG A 381 6.35 -14.97 -15.69
CA ARG A 381 4.91 -15.29 -15.61
C ARG A 381 4.07 -14.10 -16.09
N TYR A 382 4.34 -13.63 -17.31
CA TYR A 382 3.68 -12.44 -17.88
C TYR A 382 2.17 -12.59 -18.01
N GLN A 383 1.68 -13.79 -18.32
CA GLN A 383 0.24 -14.05 -18.38
C GLN A 383 -0.42 -13.90 -17.00
N ASP A 384 0.26 -14.30 -15.92
CA ASP A 384 -0.26 -14.11 -14.56
C ASP A 384 -0.31 -12.63 -14.17
N VAL A 385 0.67 -11.82 -14.60
CA VAL A 385 0.61 -10.35 -14.44
C VAL A 385 -0.63 -9.78 -15.15
N ILE A 386 -0.87 -10.20 -16.41
CA ILE A 386 -2.03 -9.75 -17.19
C ILE A 386 -3.34 -10.17 -16.52
N ASN A 387 -3.45 -11.43 -16.10
CA ASN A 387 -4.64 -11.97 -15.46
C ASN A 387 -4.92 -11.26 -14.13
N LEU A 388 -3.91 -11.11 -13.27
CA LEU A 388 -4.05 -10.41 -12.00
C LEU A 388 -4.46 -8.95 -12.23
N ALA A 389 -3.83 -8.25 -13.17
CA ALA A 389 -4.19 -6.87 -13.49
C ALA A 389 -5.61 -6.75 -14.06
N ASN A 390 -6.06 -7.71 -14.87
CA ASN A 390 -7.44 -7.76 -15.37
C ASN A 390 -8.46 -7.95 -14.24
N THR A 391 -8.23 -8.90 -13.33
CA THR A 391 -9.06 -9.08 -12.13
C THR A 391 -9.09 -7.78 -11.32
N THR A 392 -7.93 -7.18 -11.06
CA THR A 392 -7.84 -5.91 -10.32
C THR A 392 -8.63 -4.79 -11.00
N LEU A 393 -8.44 -4.55 -12.30
CA LEU A 393 -8.98 -3.41 -13.04
C LEU A 393 -10.45 -3.57 -13.46
N TYR A 394 -10.98 -4.80 -13.53
CA TYR A 394 -12.33 -5.04 -14.05
C TYR A 394 -13.28 -5.73 -13.07
N GLU A 395 -12.78 -6.49 -12.11
CA GLU A 395 -13.61 -7.24 -11.16
C GLU A 395 -13.59 -6.60 -9.76
N THR A 396 -12.43 -6.13 -9.31
CA THR A 396 -12.31 -5.58 -7.94
C THR A 396 -12.65 -4.09 -7.83
N ILE A 397 -12.66 -3.35 -8.95
CA ILE A 397 -12.87 -1.90 -9.00
C ILE A 397 -13.95 -1.52 -10.03
N ALA A 398 -14.67 -0.42 -9.78
CA ALA A 398 -15.74 0.05 -10.65
C ALA A 398 -15.25 0.50 -12.02
N GLU A 399 -14.13 1.23 -12.03
CA GLU A 399 -13.48 1.77 -13.22
C GLU A 399 -11.96 1.50 -13.13
N PRO A 400 -11.27 1.24 -14.24
CA PRO A 400 -9.85 0.86 -14.26
C PRO A 400 -8.95 2.07 -13.99
N THR A 401 -8.89 2.51 -12.73
CA THR A 401 -8.25 3.76 -12.30
C THR A 401 -7.02 3.55 -11.43
N LEU A 402 -6.32 2.42 -11.62
CA LEU A 402 -5.11 2.07 -10.87
C LEU A 402 -3.94 2.07 -11.86
N GLU A 403 -3.21 3.18 -11.90
CA GLU A 403 -2.11 3.39 -12.85
C GLU A 403 -1.00 2.35 -12.73
N GLU A 404 -0.72 1.83 -11.53
CA GLU A 404 0.28 0.78 -11.34
C GLU A 404 -0.16 -0.53 -12.00
N SER A 405 -1.43 -0.93 -11.82
CA SER A 405 -1.96 -2.15 -12.45
C SER A 405 -1.96 -2.03 -13.98
N LEU A 406 -2.30 -0.86 -14.53
CA LEU A 406 -2.22 -0.59 -15.96
C LEU A 406 -0.77 -0.69 -16.44
N TYR A 407 0.16 -0.03 -15.76
CA TYR A 407 1.58 -0.10 -16.13
C TYR A 407 2.13 -1.52 -16.09
N TRP A 408 1.85 -2.30 -15.04
CA TRP A 408 2.34 -3.67 -14.96
C TRP A 408 1.73 -4.59 -16.01
N ARG A 409 0.45 -4.41 -16.34
CA ARG A 409 -0.17 -5.11 -17.46
C ARG A 409 0.47 -4.71 -18.79
N GLY A 410 0.73 -3.43 -19.00
CA GLY A 410 1.43 -2.92 -20.18
C GLY A 410 2.85 -3.48 -20.31
N GLN A 411 3.60 -3.58 -19.20
CA GLN A 411 4.92 -4.23 -19.18
C GLN A 411 4.82 -5.70 -19.60
N ALA A 412 3.84 -6.44 -19.08
CA ALA A 412 3.63 -7.84 -19.43
C ALA A 412 3.20 -8.02 -20.89
N TYR A 413 2.31 -7.17 -21.41
CA TYR A 413 1.97 -7.12 -22.83
C TYR A 413 3.20 -6.88 -23.70
N LEU A 414 4.05 -5.92 -23.32
CA LEU A 414 5.28 -5.63 -24.04
C LEU A 414 6.22 -6.85 -24.05
N ALA A 415 6.37 -7.54 -22.93
CA ALA A 415 7.18 -8.76 -22.82
C ALA A 415 6.66 -9.91 -23.68
N LEU A 416 5.35 -9.98 -23.93
CA LEU A 416 4.71 -10.94 -24.84
C LEU A 416 4.67 -10.47 -26.31
N GLY A 417 5.25 -9.31 -26.63
CA GLY A 417 5.25 -8.73 -27.99
C GLY A 417 3.94 -8.04 -28.38
N GLN A 418 3.02 -7.84 -27.43
CA GLN A 418 1.74 -7.14 -27.62
C GLN A 418 1.92 -5.62 -27.45
N THR A 419 2.78 -5.02 -28.28
CA THR A 419 3.19 -3.61 -28.13
C THR A 419 2.03 -2.61 -28.23
N VAL A 420 1.00 -2.90 -29.03
CA VAL A 420 -0.17 -2.00 -29.16
C VAL A 420 -0.93 -1.90 -27.85
N ASP A 421 -1.18 -3.04 -27.20
CA ASP A 421 -1.89 -3.10 -25.92
C ASP A 421 -1.04 -2.48 -24.80
N ALA A 422 0.27 -2.69 -24.82
CA ALA A 422 1.21 -2.05 -23.90
C ALA A 422 1.16 -0.52 -23.97
N ILE A 423 1.20 0.04 -25.18
CA ILE A 423 1.11 1.50 -25.38
C ILE A 423 -0.23 2.04 -24.87
N ALA A 424 -1.33 1.33 -25.12
CA ALA A 424 -2.64 1.74 -24.65
C ALA A 424 -2.69 1.84 -23.11
N ASP A 425 -2.16 0.83 -22.42
CA ASP A 425 -2.09 0.83 -20.96
C ASP A 425 -1.16 1.91 -20.40
N PHE A 426 0.02 2.13 -21.00
CA PHE A 426 0.93 3.19 -20.55
C PHE A 426 0.33 4.59 -20.74
N ARG A 427 -0.38 4.84 -21.85
CA ARG A 427 -1.08 6.10 -22.06
C ARG A 427 -2.19 6.31 -21.05
N GLU A 428 -2.95 5.27 -20.75
CA GLU A 428 -4.02 5.37 -19.76
C GLU A 428 -3.46 5.63 -18.35
N ALA A 429 -2.36 4.98 -17.98
CA ALA A 429 -1.66 5.25 -16.73
C ALA A 429 -1.20 6.72 -16.64
N VAL A 430 -0.62 7.29 -17.72
CA VAL A 430 -0.23 8.71 -17.76
C VAL A 430 -1.45 9.64 -17.78
N ARG A 431 -2.56 9.25 -18.41
CA ARG A 431 -3.80 10.03 -18.40
C ARG A 431 -4.38 10.16 -16.99
N LEU A 432 -4.29 9.09 -16.20
CA LEU A 432 -4.72 9.06 -14.79
C LEU A 432 -3.76 9.83 -13.89
N ASN A 433 -2.46 9.65 -14.09
CA ASN A 433 -1.40 10.32 -13.34
C ASN A 433 -0.32 10.85 -14.31
N PRO A 434 -0.38 12.15 -14.67
CA PRO A 434 0.57 12.76 -15.59
C PRO A 434 2.02 12.76 -15.10
N ASN A 435 2.23 12.55 -13.80
CA ASN A 435 3.54 12.51 -13.17
C ASN A 435 4.06 11.07 -13.02
N PHE A 436 3.35 10.06 -13.55
CA PHE A 436 3.74 8.67 -13.40
C PHE A 436 4.99 8.32 -14.21
N LYS A 437 6.15 8.58 -13.61
CA LYS A 437 7.50 8.50 -14.20
C LYS A 437 7.74 7.18 -14.96
N ALA A 438 7.26 6.06 -14.42
CA ALA A 438 7.45 4.74 -15.00
C ALA A 438 6.75 4.57 -16.37
N ALA A 439 5.48 4.97 -16.48
CA ALA A 439 4.73 4.87 -17.74
C ALA A 439 5.24 5.88 -18.79
N LEU A 440 5.60 7.10 -18.36
CA LEU A 440 6.24 8.09 -19.23
C LEU A 440 7.56 7.56 -19.83
N ALA A 441 8.40 6.95 -19.01
CA ALA A 441 9.66 6.35 -19.46
C ALA A 441 9.42 5.20 -20.44
N ALA A 442 8.42 4.35 -20.19
CA ALA A 442 8.06 3.26 -21.11
C ALA A 442 7.60 3.77 -22.48
N LEU A 443 6.74 4.79 -22.52
CA LEU A 443 6.31 5.44 -23.77
C LEU A 443 7.49 6.08 -24.52
N GLN A 444 8.37 6.76 -23.80
CA GLN A 444 9.58 7.36 -24.38
C GLN A 444 10.50 6.31 -25.00
N GLN A 445 10.73 5.18 -24.31
CA GLN A 445 11.54 4.07 -24.82
C GLN A 445 10.94 3.46 -26.10
N LEU A 446 9.61 3.45 -26.22
CA LEU A 446 8.90 3.00 -27.42
C LEU A 446 8.87 4.06 -28.54
N GLY A 447 9.36 5.27 -28.28
CA GLY A 447 9.34 6.37 -29.26
C GLY A 447 7.95 6.95 -29.50
N VAL A 448 7.06 6.85 -28.51
CA VAL A 448 5.65 7.23 -28.62
C VAL A 448 5.33 8.36 -27.63
N SER A 449 4.57 9.35 -28.10
CA SER A 449 4.09 10.43 -27.23
C SER A 449 2.96 9.94 -26.30
N PRO A 450 2.92 10.45 -25.04
CA PRO A 450 1.84 10.20 -24.11
C PRO A 450 0.45 10.50 -24.66
#